data_AF-D5UCK1-F1
#
_entry.id   AF-D5UCK1-F1
#
_cell.length_a   1.000
_cell.length_b   1.000
_cell.length_c   1.000
_cell.angle_alpha   90.00
_cell.angle_beta   90.00
_cell.angle_gamma   90.00
#
_symmetry.space_group_name_H-M   'P 1'
#
loop_
_entity.id
_entity.type
_entity.pdbx_description
1 polymer ?
#
loop_
_entity_poly.entity_id
_entity_poly.type
_entity_poly.pdbx_seq_one_letter_code
_entity_poly.pdbx_strand_id
1 'polypeptide(L)'
;MTLWMTGDDAADHLLDSDPFALLVGMLLDQQVAMESAFAGPAKISDRMGGWDVHRIADADPEEFAALCATPPAVHRYPGSMAGRIQAVARAVVDEHDGDVTRIWTEGEPDGASVLQRLKALPGFGDQKARIFLALLGKQRGVQPAGWREAAGAYGDDEFRSIADVRDADSLVKVRETKRAAKAAAKAARA
;
A
#
# COMPACT_ATOMS: atom_id res chain seq x y z
N MET A 1 2.87 -0.29 19.12
CA MET A 1 1.45 -0.22 18.73
C MET A 1 1.38 -0.69 17.30
N THR A 2 0.51 -1.66 17.03
CA THR A 2 0.22 -2.18 15.68
C THR A 2 -0.39 -1.07 14.83
N LEU A 3 -0.18 -1.11 13.51
CA LEU A 3 -0.87 -0.22 12.57
C LEU A 3 -2.40 -0.34 12.75
N TRP A 4 -3.15 0.73 12.48
CA TRP A 4 -4.62 0.69 12.46
C TRP A 4 -5.08 1.14 11.07
N MET A 5 -5.33 0.20 10.17
CA MET A 5 -5.59 0.50 8.75
C MET A 5 -6.95 -0.06 8.30
N THR A 6 -7.37 -1.16 8.89
CA THR A 6 -8.54 -1.92 8.49
C THR A 6 -9.63 -1.93 9.56
N GLY A 7 -9.24 -1.81 10.83
CA GLY A 7 -10.13 -2.04 11.97
C GLY A 7 -10.33 -3.52 12.31
N ASP A 8 -9.59 -4.42 11.65
CA ASP A 8 -9.49 -5.84 11.94
C ASP A 8 -8.09 -6.14 12.51
N ASP A 9 -8.02 -6.63 13.75
CA ASP A 9 -6.76 -6.81 14.47
C ASP A 9 -5.79 -7.78 13.78
N ALA A 10 -6.30 -8.83 13.13
CA ALA A 10 -5.46 -9.83 12.47
C ALA A 10 -4.88 -9.28 11.16
N ALA A 11 -5.68 -8.57 10.37
CA ALA A 11 -5.23 -7.90 9.17
C ALA A 11 -4.22 -6.80 9.51
N ASP A 12 -4.52 -5.97 10.52
CA ASP A 12 -3.66 -4.90 10.97
C ASP A 12 -2.32 -5.41 11.53
N HIS A 13 -2.32 -6.57 12.22
CA HIS A 13 -1.09 -7.24 12.65
C HIS A 13 -0.23 -7.72 11.46
N LEU A 14 -0.84 -8.29 10.41
CA LEU A 14 -0.09 -8.69 9.21
C LEU A 14 0.55 -7.47 8.53
N LEU A 15 -0.18 -6.37 8.38
CA LEU A 15 0.33 -5.14 7.79
C LEU A 15 1.47 -4.52 8.62
N ASP A 16 1.40 -4.65 9.95
CA ASP A 16 2.44 -4.13 10.85
C ASP A 16 3.71 -4.99 10.85
N SER A 17 3.56 -6.32 10.73
CA SER A 17 4.68 -7.26 10.81
C SER A 17 5.37 -7.52 9.46
N ASP A 18 4.65 -7.37 8.34
CA ASP A 18 5.16 -7.67 7.01
C ASP A 18 5.09 -6.44 6.07
N PRO A 19 6.24 -5.83 5.72
CA PRO A 19 6.26 -4.66 4.85
C PRO A 19 5.77 -4.92 3.42
N PHE A 20 5.79 -6.17 2.95
CA PHE A 20 5.28 -6.53 1.63
C PHE A 20 3.75 -6.58 1.64
N ALA A 21 3.14 -7.09 2.72
CA ALA A 21 1.70 -6.99 2.96
C ALA A 21 1.23 -5.54 2.93
N LEU A 22 1.97 -4.66 3.61
CA LEU A 22 1.69 -3.23 3.62
C LEU A 22 1.77 -2.59 2.22
N LEU A 23 2.78 -2.96 1.43
CA LEU A 23 2.91 -2.52 0.04
C LEU A 23 1.74 -3.01 -0.83
N VAL A 24 1.32 -4.27 -0.67
CA VAL A 24 0.17 -4.83 -1.40
C VAL A 24 -1.14 -4.15 -0.98
N GLY A 25 -1.32 -3.81 0.29
CA GLY A 25 -2.46 -3.00 0.75
C GLY A 25 -2.53 -1.66 0.01
N MET A 26 -1.40 -0.97 -0.14
CA MET A 26 -1.32 0.28 -0.91
C MET A 26 -1.55 0.07 -2.42
N LEU A 27 -1.07 -1.04 -2.99
CA LEU A 27 -1.34 -1.40 -4.39
C LEU A 27 -2.85 -1.51 -4.64
N LEU A 28 -3.57 -2.12 -3.69
CA LEU A 28 -5.01 -2.37 -3.74
C LEU A 28 -5.87 -1.14 -3.44
N ASP A 29 -5.31 -0.05 -2.87
CA ASP A 29 -6.05 1.19 -2.57
C ASP A 29 -6.37 1.96 -3.85
N GLN A 30 -7.33 1.44 -4.61
CA GLN A 30 -7.85 2.07 -5.81
C GLN A 30 -9.31 1.71 -6.02
N GLN A 31 -10.15 2.75 -6.04
CA GLN A 31 -11.57 2.62 -6.33
C GLN A 31 -12.36 1.71 -5.35
N VAL A 32 -11.79 1.42 -4.19
CA VAL A 32 -12.43 0.75 -3.04
C VAL A 32 -12.24 1.62 -1.79
N ALA A 33 -12.88 1.25 -0.67
CA ALA A 33 -12.55 1.85 0.61
C ALA A 33 -11.13 1.42 1.03
N MET A 34 -10.39 2.30 1.70
CA MET A 34 -9.00 2.03 2.11
C MET A 34 -8.95 0.78 3.00
N GLU A 35 -9.86 0.68 3.97
CA GLU A 35 -9.91 -0.48 4.88
C GLU A 35 -10.09 -1.80 4.13
N SER A 36 -10.90 -1.79 3.06
CA SER A 36 -11.12 -2.97 2.22
C SER A 36 -9.88 -3.36 1.41
N ALA A 37 -9.13 -2.36 0.92
CA ALA A 37 -7.87 -2.59 0.20
C ALA A 37 -6.79 -3.17 1.13
N PHE A 38 -6.61 -2.57 2.30
CA PHE A 38 -5.60 -2.98 3.28
C PHE A 38 -5.96 -4.30 3.98
N ALA A 39 -7.23 -4.74 3.97
CA ALA A 39 -7.61 -6.09 4.37
C ALA A 39 -7.32 -7.17 3.30
N GLY A 40 -6.94 -6.77 2.08
CA GLY A 40 -6.65 -7.67 0.97
C GLY A 40 -5.53 -8.70 1.24
N PRO A 41 -4.35 -8.29 1.77
CA PRO A 41 -3.28 -9.19 2.15
C PRO A 41 -3.70 -10.33 3.09
N ALA A 42 -4.50 -10.03 4.11
CA ALA A 42 -4.98 -11.04 5.06
C ALA A 42 -5.82 -12.11 4.37
N LYS A 43 -6.75 -11.72 3.49
CA LYS A 43 -7.56 -12.67 2.70
C LYS A 43 -6.71 -13.60 1.84
N ILE A 44 -5.62 -13.09 1.26
CA ILE A 44 -4.70 -13.89 0.44
C ILE A 44 -3.92 -14.85 1.36
N SER A 45 -3.37 -14.33 2.46
CA SER A 45 -2.65 -15.12 3.46
C SER A 45 -3.48 -16.31 3.94
N ASP A 46 -4.74 -16.08 4.33
CA ASP A 46 -5.66 -17.13 4.80
C ASP A 46 -5.87 -18.22 3.75
N ARG A 47 -6.03 -17.83 2.47
CA ARG A 47 -6.30 -18.75 1.36
C ARG A 47 -5.07 -19.53 0.92
N MET A 48 -3.87 -18.94 1.05
CA MET A 48 -2.60 -19.58 0.71
C MET A 48 -1.99 -20.36 1.87
N GLY A 49 -2.58 -20.29 3.07
CA GLY A 49 -2.05 -20.90 4.28
C GLY A 49 -0.77 -20.22 4.77
N GLY A 50 -0.69 -18.91 4.62
CA GLY A 50 0.46 -18.08 4.99
C GLY A 50 0.72 -16.96 3.97
N TRP A 51 1.53 -15.99 4.39
CA TRP A 51 1.94 -14.86 3.57
C TRP A 51 3.42 -15.02 3.18
N ASP A 52 3.70 -15.07 1.88
CA ASP A 52 5.07 -15.24 1.36
C ASP A 52 5.16 -14.65 -0.07
N VAL A 53 6.13 -13.76 -0.28
CA VAL A 53 6.30 -13.05 -1.56
C VAL A 53 6.67 -13.99 -2.71
N HIS A 54 7.50 -15.01 -2.46
CA HIS A 54 7.92 -15.98 -3.47
C HIS A 54 6.75 -16.87 -3.89
N ARG A 55 5.99 -17.38 -2.91
CA ARG A 55 4.77 -18.17 -3.18
C ARG A 55 3.75 -17.39 -3.99
N ILE A 56 3.61 -16.09 -3.74
CA ILE A 56 2.71 -15.22 -4.52
C ILE A 56 3.26 -15.00 -5.95
N ALA A 57 4.56 -14.73 -6.08
CA ALA A 57 5.21 -14.50 -7.38
C ALA A 57 5.15 -15.72 -8.31
N ASP A 58 5.33 -16.91 -7.72
CA ASP A 58 5.43 -18.21 -8.41
C ASP A 58 4.10 -18.94 -8.56
N ALA A 59 3.04 -18.51 -7.87
CA ALA A 59 1.72 -19.11 -8.01
C ALA A 59 1.24 -19.08 -9.47
N ASP A 60 0.54 -20.15 -9.88
CA ASP A 60 -0.11 -20.18 -11.20
C ASP A 60 -1.05 -18.96 -11.34
N PRO A 61 -0.95 -18.17 -12.43
CA PRO A 61 -1.73 -16.94 -12.56
C PRO A 61 -3.24 -17.14 -12.57
N GLU A 62 -3.73 -18.25 -13.14
CA GLU A 62 -5.17 -18.53 -13.21
C GLU A 62 -5.69 -19.00 -11.85
N GLU A 63 -4.95 -19.88 -11.17
CA GLU A 63 -5.28 -20.32 -9.82
C GLU A 63 -5.24 -19.16 -8.82
N PHE A 64 -4.22 -18.30 -8.89
CA PHE A 64 -4.10 -17.14 -8.01
C PHE A 64 -5.22 -16.11 -8.27
N ALA A 65 -5.59 -15.89 -9.52
CA ALA A 65 -6.74 -15.05 -9.86
C ALA A 65 -8.06 -15.61 -9.33
N ALA A 66 -8.28 -16.93 -9.46
CA ALA A 66 -9.45 -17.61 -8.91
C ALA A 66 -9.48 -17.52 -7.37
N LEU A 67 -8.34 -17.70 -6.72
CA LEU A 67 -8.16 -17.51 -5.28
C LEU A 67 -8.51 -16.08 -4.85
N CYS A 68 -8.04 -15.06 -5.58
CA CYS A 68 -8.37 -13.67 -5.29
C CYS A 68 -9.87 -13.36 -5.51
N ALA A 69 -10.53 -14.09 -6.40
CA ALA A 69 -11.94 -13.94 -6.73
C ALA A 69 -12.89 -14.64 -5.75
N THR A 70 -12.41 -15.56 -4.90
CA THR A 70 -13.25 -16.26 -3.91
C THR A 70 -14.00 -15.26 -3.02
N PRO A 71 -15.35 -15.33 -2.96
CA PRO A 71 -16.15 -14.44 -2.13
C PRO A 71 -15.88 -14.62 -0.62
N PRO A 72 -15.77 -13.53 0.17
CA PRO A 72 -15.70 -12.13 -0.28
C PRO A 72 -14.37 -11.86 -1.00
N ALA A 73 -14.44 -11.32 -2.22
CA ALA A 73 -13.26 -11.14 -3.07
C ALA A 73 -12.20 -10.23 -2.42
N VAL A 74 -10.93 -10.41 -2.81
CA VAL A 74 -9.81 -9.55 -2.39
C VAL A 74 -10.03 -8.10 -2.83
N HIS A 75 -10.55 -7.92 -4.05
CA HIS A 75 -10.86 -6.61 -4.62
C HIS A 75 -12.12 -6.70 -5.48
N ARG A 76 -12.75 -5.55 -5.77
CA ARG A 76 -13.88 -5.47 -6.72
C ARG A 76 -13.50 -5.79 -8.19
N TYR A 77 -12.21 -5.90 -8.47
CA TYR A 77 -11.62 -6.27 -9.77
C TYR A 77 -10.61 -7.40 -9.56
N PRO A 78 -11.04 -8.58 -9.09
CA PRO A 78 -10.14 -9.58 -8.53
C PRO A 78 -9.11 -10.09 -9.55
N GLY A 79 -9.52 -10.41 -10.79
CA GLY A 79 -8.59 -10.90 -11.82
C GLY A 79 -7.50 -9.90 -12.19
N SER A 80 -7.87 -8.62 -12.43
CA SER A 80 -6.87 -7.59 -12.76
C SER A 80 -5.96 -7.27 -11.58
N MET A 81 -6.47 -7.26 -10.35
CA MET A 81 -5.64 -7.01 -9.18
C MET A 81 -4.73 -8.18 -8.85
N ALA A 82 -5.16 -9.43 -9.05
CA ALA A 82 -4.32 -10.61 -8.86
C ALA A 82 -3.05 -10.53 -9.71
N GLY A 83 -3.18 -10.24 -11.02
CA GLY A 83 -2.02 -10.07 -11.90
C GLY A 83 -1.10 -8.92 -11.48
N ARG A 84 -1.64 -7.82 -10.94
CA ARG A 84 -0.84 -6.71 -10.42
C ARG A 84 -0.09 -7.07 -9.14
N ILE A 85 -0.72 -7.83 -8.24
CA ILE A 85 -0.08 -8.32 -7.01
C ILE A 85 1.11 -9.20 -7.39
N GLN A 86 0.92 -10.16 -8.30
CA GLN A 86 2.01 -11.02 -8.77
C GLN A 86 3.11 -10.22 -9.48
N ALA A 87 2.75 -9.19 -10.25
CA ALA A 87 3.74 -8.34 -10.90
C ALA A 87 4.62 -7.59 -9.88
N VAL A 88 4.03 -7.06 -8.80
CA VAL A 88 4.80 -6.43 -7.72
C VAL A 88 5.62 -7.47 -6.95
N ALA A 89 5.05 -8.64 -6.66
CA ALA A 89 5.78 -9.73 -6.01
C ALA A 89 7.02 -10.13 -6.81
N ARG A 90 6.88 -10.33 -8.13
CA ARG A 90 8.00 -10.63 -9.04
C ARG A 90 9.05 -9.52 -9.05
N ALA A 91 8.65 -8.25 -9.16
CA ALA A 91 9.60 -7.14 -9.09
C ALA A 91 10.39 -7.14 -7.76
N VAL A 92 9.74 -7.44 -6.64
CA VAL A 92 10.41 -7.55 -5.34
C VAL A 92 11.35 -8.77 -5.29
N VAL A 93 10.94 -9.92 -5.83
CA VAL A 93 11.80 -11.12 -5.90
C VAL A 93 13.02 -10.87 -6.79
N ASP A 94 12.81 -10.38 -8.00
CA ASP A 94 13.85 -10.27 -9.03
C ASP A 94 14.82 -9.10 -8.76
N GLU A 95 14.31 -7.95 -8.31
CA GLU A 95 15.11 -6.73 -8.15
C GLU A 95 15.58 -6.52 -6.71
N HIS A 96 14.91 -7.15 -5.74
CA HIS A 96 15.16 -6.94 -4.32
C HIS A 96 15.33 -8.25 -3.52
N ASP A 97 15.52 -9.40 -4.20
CA ASP A 97 15.80 -10.70 -3.57
C ASP A 97 14.72 -11.14 -2.56
N GLY A 98 13.46 -10.76 -2.83
CA GLY A 98 12.32 -11.03 -1.96
C GLY A 98 12.19 -10.07 -0.78
N ASP A 99 13.18 -9.22 -0.51
CA ASP A 99 13.15 -8.26 0.59
C ASP A 99 12.69 -6.87 0.10
N VAL A 100 11.39 -6.62 0.22
CA VAL A 100 10.79 -5.32 -0.13
C VAL A 100 11.43 -4.14 0.62
N THR A 101 12.04 -4.36 1.79
CA THR A 101 12.63 -3.28 2.59
C THR A 101 13.88 -2.70 1.95
N ARG A 102 14.54 -3.45 1.05
CA ARG A 102 15.68 -2.94 0.26
C ARG A 102 15.33 -1.71 -0.56
N ILE A 103 14.08 -1.57 -0.98
CA ILE A 103 13.58 -0.37 -1.67
C ILE A 103 13.95 0.91 -0.92
N TRP A 104 13.84 0.93 0.41
CA TRP A 104 14.08 2.11 1.25
C TRP A 104 15.28 2.01 2.21
N THR A 105 16.01 0.90 2.21
CA THR A 105 17.19 0.72 3.07
C THR A 105 18.49 0.55 2.29
N GLU A 106 18.44 0.01 1.07
CA GLU A 106 19.65 -0.36 0.33
C GLU A 106 20.41 0.86 -0.19
N GLY A 107 21.69 0.94 0.19
CA GLY A 107 22.60 1.98 -0.25
C GLY A 107 22.38 3.35 0.41
N GLU A 108 21.79 3.39 1.60
CA GLU A 108 21.49 4.61 2.37
C GLU A 108 20.79 5.69 1.51
N PRO A 109 19.61 5.36 0.93
CA PRO A 109 18.96 6.23 -0.04
C PRO A 109 18.41 7.50 0.61
N ASP A 110 18.30 8.58 -0.16
CA ASP A 110 17.50 9.75 0.21
C ASP A 110 16.02 9.56 -0.17
N GLY A 111 15.16 10.47 0.27
CA GLY A 111 13.71 10.41 0.01
C GLY A 111 13.37 10.42 -1.48
N ALA A 112 14.15 11.12 -2.31
CA ALA A 112 13.97 11.15 -3.76
C ALA A 112 14.29 9.79 -4.39
N SER A 113 15.37 9.13 -3.95
CA SER A 113 15.76 7.79 -4.39
C SER A 113 14.72 6.74 -3.99
N VAL A 114 14.22 6.80 -2.75
CA VAL A 114 13.13 5.91 -2.31
C VAL A 114 11.88 6.14 -3.15
N LEU A 115 11.49 7.39 -3.38
CA LEU A 115 10.34 7.70 -4.24
C LEU A 115 10.52 7.16 -5.67
N GLN A 116 11.72 7.29 -6.23
CA GLN A 116 12.03 6.77 -7.56
C GLN A 116 11.86 5.25 -7.63
N ARG A 117 12.41 4.52 -6.65
CA ARG A 117 12.29 3.06 -6.56
C ARG A 117 10.83 2.63 -6.39
N LEU A 118 10.07 3.31 -5.52
CA LEU A 118 8.64 3.06 -5.36
C LEU A 118 7.86 3.28 -6.66
N LYS A 119 8.21 4.29 -7.46
CA LYS A 119 7.57 4.57 -8.77
C LYS A 119 7.93 3.55 -9.85
N ALA A 120 9.02 2.81 -9.70
CA ALA A 120 9.41 1.75 -10.62
C ALA A 120 8.54 0.50 -10.45
N LEU A 121 7.94 0.30 -9.26
CA LEU A 121 7.10 -0.85 -9.00
C LEU A 121 5.83 -0.88 -9.88
N PRO A 122 5.45 -2.06 -10.42
CA PRO A 122 4.22 -2.21 -11.19
C PRO A 122 2.98 -1.71 -10.44
N GLY A 123 2.22 -0.79 -11.05
CA GLY A 123 1.00 -0.25 -10.45
C GLY A 123 1.19 0.87 -9.41
N PHE A 124 2.42 1.37 -9.22
CA PHE A 124 2.76 2.53 -8.39
C PHE A 124 2.98 3.80 -9.22
N GLY A 125 1.88 4.51 -9.50
CA GLY A 125 1.96 5.86 -10.05
C GLY A 125 2.47 6.89 -9.00
N ASP A 126 2.77 8.10 -9.46
CA ASP A 126 3.38 9.17 -8.64
C ASP A 126 2.66 9.43 -7.31
N GLN A 127 1.33 9.59 -7.35
CA GLN A 127 0.53 9.82 -6.14
C GLN A 127 0.64 8.67 -5.14
N LYS A 128 0.55 7.42 -5.62
CA LYS A 128 0.60 6.23 -4.76
C LYS A 128 1.97 6.09 -4.10
N ALA A 129 3.03 6.29 -4.88
CA ALA A 129 4.40 6.23 -4.39
C ALA A 129 4.68 7.31 -3.33
N ARG A 130 4.18 8.53 -3.52
CA ARG A 130 4.30 9.61 -2.51
C ARG A 130 3.53 9.31 -1.22
N ILE A 131 2.30 8.77 -1.33
CA ILE A 131 1.53 8.36 -0.15
C ILE A 131 2.25 7.24 0.59
N PHE A 132 2.81 6.25 -0.11
CA PHE A 132 3.54 5.17 0.53
C PHE A 132 4.83 5.67 1.19
N LEU A 133 5.58 6.57 0.55
CA LEU A 133 6.74 7.23 1.18
C LEU A 133 6.36 8.00 2.44
N ALA A 134 5.24 8.73 2.41
CA ALA A 134 4.72 9.39 3.59
C ALA A 134 4.36 8.40 4.70
N LEU A 135 3.73 7.27 4.36
CA LEU A 135 3.38 6.23 5.31
C LEU A 135 4.61 5.60 5.97
N LEU A 136 5.65 5.33 5.18
CA LEU A 136 6.96 4.88 5.65
C LEU A 136 7.55 5.85 6.69
N GLY A 137 7.58 7.15 6.38
CA GLY A 137 8.13 8.18 7.29
C GLY A 137 7.29 8.44 8.53
N LYS A 138 5.96 8.50 8.38
CA LYS A 138 5.02 8.88 9.45
C LYS A 138 4.68 7.75 10.42
N GLN A 139 4.68 6.49 9.95
CA GLN A 139 4.21 5.36 10.74
C GLN A 139 5.23 4.23 10.90
N ARG A 140 6.21 4.12 9.98
CA ARG A 140 7.22 3.04 10.01
C ARG A 140 8.60 3.49 10.47
N GLY A 141 8.79 4.79 10.75
CA GLY A 141 10.08 5.34 11.17
C GLY A 141 11.16 5.34 10.07
N VAL A 142 10.78 5.09 8.81
CA VAL A 142 11.69 5.10 7.66
C VAL A 142 11.79 6.55 7.17
N GLN A 143 12.82 7.26 7.64
CA GLN A 143 12.95 8.70 7.46
C GLN A 143 14.26 9.09 6.73
N PRO A 144 14.46 8.66 5.47
CA PRO A 144 15.63 9.06 4.70
C PRO A 144 15.65 10.58 4.47
N ALA A 145 16.82 11.16 4.27
CA ALA A 145 16.97 12.60 4.11
C ALA A 145 16.04 13.13 3.00
N GLY A 146 15.28 14.20 3.27
CA GLY A 146 14.37 14.79 2.29
C GLY A 146 13.07 14.02 2.01
N TRP A 147 12.70 13.03 2.84
CA TRP A 147 11.50 12.21 2.58
C TRP A 147 10.18 13.01 2.58
N ARG A 148 10.06 14.06 3.41
CA ARG A 148 8.84 14.89 3.46
C ARG A 148 8.67 15.68 2.18
N GLU A 149 9.76 16.29 1.70
CA GLU A 149 9.82 17.05 0.45
C GLU A 149 9.51 16.14 -0.74
N ALA A 150 10.11 14.94 -0.77
CA ALA A 150 9.83 13.94 -1.80
C ALA A 150 8.37 13.45 -1.76
N ALA A 151 7.78 13.25 -0.58
CA ALA A 151 6.36 12.92 -0.43
C ALA A 151 5.42 14.08 -0.85
N GLY A 152 5.93 15.29 -1.04
CA GLY A 152 5.15 16.46 -1.44
C GLY A 152 4.09 16.80 -0.40
N ALA A 153 2.86 17.08 -0.83
CA ALA A 153 1.76 17.39 0.08
C ALA A 153 1.51 16.28 1.12
N TYR A 154 1.82 15.02 0.83
CA TYR A 154 1.64 13.92 1.80
C TYR A 154 2.70 13.90 2.90
N GLY A 155 3.76 14.71 2.76
CA GLY A 155 4.83 14.83 3.75
C GLY A 155 4.57 15.85 4.86
N ASP A 156 3.50 16.65 4.79
CA ASP A 156 3.10 17.56 5.88
C ASP A 156 2.39 16.82 7.02
N ASP A 157 1.92 17.51 8.06
CA ASP A 157 1.23 16.86 9.19
C ASP A 157 -0.31 16.89 9.06
N GLU A 158 -0.85 17.21 7.87
CA GLU A 158 -2.29 17.19 7.62
C GLU A 158 -2.83 15.77 7.34
N PHE A 159 -4.10 15.55 7.69
CA PHE A 159 -4.81 14.29 7.45
C PHE A 159 -5.24 14.16 5.97
N ARG A 160 -4.32 13.75 5.09
CA ARG A 160 -4.54 13.72 3.63
C ARG A 160 -4.80 12.32 3.08
N SER A 161 -4.23 11.29 3.70
CA SER A 161 -4.14 9.95 3.10
C SER A 161 -4.09 8.86 4.16
N ILE A 162 -3.96 7.60 3.70
CA ILE A 162 -3.81 6.47 4.60
C ILE A 162 -2.54 6.58 5.47
N ALA A 163 -1.52 7.32 5.02
CA ALA A 163 -0.33 7.62 5.82
C ALA A 163 -0.65 8.35 7.14
N ASP A 164 -1.84 8.94 7.25
CA ASP A 164 -2.29 9.76 8.39
C ASP A 164 -3.33 9.04 9.27
N VAL A 165 -3.74 7.82 8.89
CA VAL A 165 -4.72 7.03 9.64
C VAL A 165 -4.00 6.20 10.69
N ARG A 166 -4.33 6.42 11.96
CA ARG A 166 -3.77 5.73 13.13
C ARG A 166 -4.84 5.21 14.09
N ASP A 167 -6.10 5.61 13.86
CA ASP A 167 -7.27 5.29 14.66
C ASP A 167 -8.55 5.71 13.90
N ALA A 168 -9.72 5.43 14.48
CA ALA A 168 -11.00 5.79 13.89
C ALA A 168 -11.18 7.31 13.69
N ASP A 169 -10.65 8.13 14.59
CA ASP A 169 -10.80 9.59 14.54
C ASP A 169 -10.00 10.19 13.38
N SER A 170 -8.76 9.75 13.20
CA SER A 170 -7.90 10.16 12.09
C SER A 170 -8.45 9.68 10.74
N LEU A 171 -9.08 8.50 10.68
CA LEU A 171 -9.79 8.05 9.48
C LEU A 171 -10.94 8.98 9.09
N VAL A 172 -11.73 9.46 10.07
CA VAL A 172 -12.78 10.45 9.82
C VAL A 172 -12.19 11.73 9.23
N LYS A 173 -11.12 12.26 9.83
CA LYS A 173 -10.42 13.46 9.33
C LYS A 173 -9.90 13.29 7.90
N VAL A 174 -9.28 12.16 7.58
CA VAL A 174 -8.80 11.87 6.21
C VAL A 174 -9.96 11.84 5.21
N ARG A 175 -11.12 11.26 5.59
CA ARG A 175 -12.32 11.24 4.72
C ARG A 175 -12.86 12.64 4.47
N GLU A 176 -12.90 13.48 5.50
CA GLU A 176 -13.31 14.88 5.38
C GLU A 176 -12.40 15.66 4.43
N THR A 177 -11.07 15.55 4.60
CA THR A 177 -10.08 16.16 3.71
C THR A 177 -10.26 15.70 2.26
N LYS A 178 -10.39 14.39 2.03
CA LYS A 178 -10.61 13.82 0.68
C LYS A 178 -11.90 14.34 0.06
N ARG A 179 -12.98 14.47 0.85
CA ARG A 179 -14.27 15.01 0.38
C ARG A 179 -14.15 16.49 0.02
N ALA A 180 -13.48 17.29 0.84
CA ALA A 180 -13.24 18.71 0.59
C ALA A 180 -12.39 18.92 -0.67
N ALA A 181 -11.29 18.18 -0.82
CA ALA A 181 -10.44 18.25 -2.01
C ALA A 181 -11.19 17.88 -3.30
N LYS A 182 -12.03 16.83 -3.25
CA LYS A 182 -12.87 16.43 -4.39
C LYS A 182 -13.90 17.51 -4.75
N ALA A 183 -14.51 18.16 -3.75
CA ALA A 183 -15.45 19.25 -3.98
C ALA A 183 -14.76 20.47 -4.61
N ALA A 184 -13.59 20.86 -4.10
CA ALA A 184 -12.78 21.95 -4.65
C ALA A 184 -12.34 21.67 -6.10
N ALA A 185 -11.88 20.44 -6.39
CA ALA A 185 -11.49 20.05 -7.75
C ALA A 185 -12.68 20.03 -8.73
N LYS A 186 -13.89 19.71 -8.25
CA LYS A 186 -15.11 19.80 -9.06
C LYS A 186 -15.47 21.26 -9.34
N ALA A 187 -15.38 22.13 -8.33
CA ALA A 187 -15.67 23.56 -8.48
C ALA A 187 -14.68 24.26 -9.42
N ALA A 188 -13.40 23.90 -9.38
CA ALA A 188 -12.38 24.47 -10.28
C ALA A 188 -12.51 24.01 -11.75
N ARG A 189 -13.31 22.96 -12.02
CA ARG A 189 -13.59 22.44 -13.37
C ARG A 189 -14.93 22.92 -13.93
N ALA A 190 -15.74 23.60 -13.12
CA ALA A 190 -17.02 24.17 -13.49
C ALA A 190 -16.83 25.62 -13.95
#